data_AF-A0A9Q0QKS6-F1
#
_entry.id   AF-A0A9Q0QKS6-F1
#
_cell.length_a   1.000
_cell.length_b   1.000
_cell.length_c   1.000
_cell.angle_alpha   90.00
_cell.angle_beta   90.00
_cell.angle_gamma   90.00
#
_symmetry.space_group_name_H-M   'P 1'
#
loop_
_entity.id
_entity.type
_entity.pdbx_description
1 polymer ?
#
loop_
_entity_poly.entity_id
_entity_poly.type
_entity_poly.pdbx_seq_one_letter_code
_entity_poly.pdbx_strand_id
1 'polypeptide(L)'
;MGKKEKKQKQQQKTSRRGASYYRNEEDEEDYDFNNNYSQSLASSSLSDQEPEQDDSNEEEEKEEEEEDADDKTASKKGMPSKFLLYQQSVQSPKGDISYLQKFFLLYVGGRLPLHLQEDFCGTALLSTEWLRNDSRRTAVGVDLDLEALNWCIENNINKVGADGYSRISLFHGNVLQPLAAKLVNFESQEIIDSIGSKDCKDDSESNEVKSAVQVGSSTSTDDMYMKRNVQLVPRDIVCAFNYSCCCLHKRVDLVLYFKHVLDVLSKKGGIFVMDLYGGTSSESKLRLQRRFPNFTYIWEQAEFDIIGRKTRISLHFHLQKQQRKLRHAFSYTWRL
;
A
#
# COMPACT_ATOMS: atom_id res chain seq x y z
N MET A 1 21.51 74.51 -47.06
CA MET A 1 22.53 73.49 -46.73
C MET A 1 22.28 73.00 -45.30
N GLY A 2 22.30 71.66 -45.08
CA GLY A 2 22.43 70.93 -43.79
C GLY A 2 21.27 71.00 -42.78
N LYS A 3 20.33 70.02 -42.72
CA LYS A 3 20.30 68.79 -41.87
C LYS A 3 20.38 69.09 -40.36
N LYS A 4 19.46 68.69 -39.46
CA LYS A 4 18.93 67.32 -39.19
C LYS A 4 17.71 67.35 -38.21
N GLU A 5 16.70 66.52 -38.53
CA GLU A 5 15.81 65.64 -37.72
C GLU A 5 15.40 65.93 -36.26
N LYS A 6 14.07 65.82 -35.99
CA LYS A 6 13.46 64.82 -35.08
C LYS A 6 11.92 64.79 -35.24
N LYS A 7 11.36 63.59 -35.46
CA LYS A 7 9.91 63.32 -35.66
C LYS A 7 9.16 63.07 -34.34
N GLN A 8 7.88 63.43 -34.35
CA GLN A 8 6.93 63.54 -33.24
C GLN A 8 6.14 62.26 -32.92
N LYS A 9 5.60 62.28 -31.69
CA LYS A 9 4.57 61.42 -31.08
C LYS A 9 3.34 61.17 -31.97
N GLN A 10 2.74 59.99 -31.84
CA GLN A 10 1.37 59.73 -32.31
C GLN A 10 0.44 59.36 -31.16
N GLN A 11 -0.68 60.08 -31.10
CA GLN A 11 -1.85 59.85 -30.26
C GLN A 11 -2.89 58.98 -31.00
N GLN A 12 -3.70 58.33 -30.17
CA GLN A 12 -4.79 57.38 -30.46
C GLN A 12 -5.90 57.90 -31.37
N LYS A 13 -6.59 56.97 -32.05
CA LYS A 13 -8.04 57.02 -32.29
C LYS A 13 -8.65 55.59 -32.30
N THR A 14 -9.81 55.50 -31.66
CA THR A 14 -10.63 54.32 -31.29
C THR A 14 -11.64 53.89 -32.36
N SER A 15 -12.11 52.62 -32.36
CA SER A 15 -13.55 52.24 -32.34
C SER A 15 -13.87 50.74 -32.59
N ARG A 16 -14.47 50.07 -31.57
CA ARG A 16 -15.61 49.08 -31.54
C ARG A 16 -15.43 47.72 -32.27
N ARG A 17 -15.86 46.52 -31.81
CA ARG A 17 -16.83 45.90 -30.85
C ARG A 17 -16.42 44.39 -30.75
N GLY A 18 -16.67 43.55 -29.74
CA GLY A 18 -17.43 43.59 -28.50
C GLY A 18 -17.32 42.25 -27.70
N ALA A 19 -17.99 42.23 -26.53
CA ALA A 19 -18.31 41.14 -25.59
C ALA A 19 -17.14 40.48 -24.81
N SER A 20 -16.87 40.81 -23.53
CA SER A 20 -17.64 40.63 -22.27
C SER A 20 -17.65 39.20 -21.73
N TYR A 21 -16.79 38.90 -20.74
CA TYR A 21 -17.17 38.26 -19.47
C TYR A 21 -16.19 38.69 -18.36
N TYR A 22 -16.72 38.75 -17.14
CA TYR A 22 -16.18 39.43 -15.96
C TYR A 22 -14.87 38.85 -15.40
N ARG A 23 -14.01 39.79 -15.02
CA ARG A 23 -12.86 39.70 -14.11
C ARG A 23 -13.37 39.79 -12.67
N ASN A 24 -12.79 39.01 -11.75
CA ASN A 24 -12.60 39.41 -10.36
C ASN A 24 -11.09 39.32 -10.07
N GLU A 25 -10.58 40.47 -9.62
CA GLU A 25 -9.25 40.74 -9.06
C GLU A 25 -9.12 40.01 -7.70
N GLU A 26 -8.01 39.31 -7.51
CA GLU A 26 -6.89 39.66 -6.61
C GLU A 26 -7.01 38.95 -5.26
N ASP A 27 -6.13 37.97 -5.06
CA ASP A 27 -5.34 37.76 -3.85
C ASP A 27 -4.35 36.61 -4.14
N GLU A 28 -3.20 37.00 -4.69
CA GLU A 28 -2.01 36.14 -4.80
C GLU A 28 -1.34 36.09 -3.41
N GLU A 29 -1.56 35.01 -2.67
CA GLU A 29 -0.62 34.54 -1.66
C GLU A 29 0.08 33.28 -2.18
N ASP A 30 1.34 33.50 -2.51
CA ASP A 30 2.34 32.57 -3.01
C ASP A 30 2.64 31.48 -1.95
N TYR A 31 2.17 30.25 -2.18
CA TYR A 31 2.65 29.06 -1.47
C TYR A 31 3.45 28.20 -2.44
N ASP A 32 4.74 28.51 -2.49
CA ASP A 32 5.78 27.75 -3.17
C ASP A 32 5.93 26.37 -2.50
N PHE A 33 5.53 25.28 -3.17
CA PHE A 33 5.80 23.91 -2.73
C PHE A 33 6.63 23.14 -3.74
N ASN A 34 7.89 22.97 -3.35
CA ASN A 34 8.94 22.21 -4.01
C ASN A 34 8.50 20.78 -4.36
N ASN A 35 8.42 20.52 -5.65
CA ASN A 35 8.04 19.25 -6.24
C ASN A 35 9.29 18.38 -6.43
N ASN A 36 9.71 17.66 -5.38
CA ASN A 36 10.98 16.90 -5.39
C ASN A 36 10.79 15.39 -5.64
N TYR A 37 9.84 15.02 -6.49
CA TYR A 37 9.78 13.70 -7.11
C TYR A 37 9.57 13.90 -8.60
N SER A 38 10.63 13.66 -9.38
CA SER A 38 10.71 13.71 -10.86
C SER A 38 11.37 14.97 -11.44
N GLN A 39 12.68 15.15 -11.21
CA GLN A 39 13.58 15.75 -12.23
C GLN A 39 15.06 15.56 -11.83
N SER A 40 15.71 14.51 -12.31
CA SER A 40 17.13 14.57 -12.70
C SER A 40 17.49 13.41 -13.64
N LEU A 41 16.89 13.41 -14.83
CA LEU A 41 17.46 12.73 -16.00
C LEU A 41 17.40 13.72 -17.15
N ALA A 42 18.43 14.54 -17.27
CA ALA A 42 18.74 15.25 -18.50
C ALA A 42 20.25 15.47 -18.62
N SER A 43 20.75 14.97 -19.74
CA SER A 43 22.04 15.17 -20.39
C SER A 43 22.69 16.55 -20.20
N SER A 44 23.99 16.54 -19.92
CA SER A 44 24.91 17.58 -20.36
C SER A 44 26.18 16.93 -20.90
N SER A 45 26.28 16.93 -22.22
CA SER A 45 27.51 16.77 -22.98
C SER A 45 28.48 17.92 -22.69
N LEU A 46 29.75 17.61 -22.36
CA LEU A 46 30.92 18.23 -22.98
C LEU A 46 32.26 17.66 -22.44
N SER A 47 33.12 17.37 -23.42
CA SER A 47 34.58 17.35 -23.46
C SER A 47 35.38 16.31 -22.66
N ASP A 48 35.99 15.44 -23.46
CA ASP A 48 37.23 14.69 -23.25
C ASP A 48 38.26 15.39 -22.37
N GLN A 49 38.80 14.64 -21.41
CA GLN A 49 40.23 14.55 -21.11
C GLN A 49 40.47 13.46 -20.05
N GLU A 50 41.07 12.34 -20.47
CA GLU A 50 41.77 11.41 -19.58
C GLU A 50 43.00 12.13 -18.97
N PRO A 51 43.44 11.71 -17.77
CA PRO A 51 44.46 10.66 -17.76
C PRO A 51 44.25 9.60 -16.66
N GLU A 52 44.82 8.44 -16.95
CA GLU A 52 44.95 7.28 -16.08
C GLU A 52 45.65 7.57 -14.75
N GLN A 53 45.17 6.94 -13.68
CA GLN A 53 46.03 6.34 -12.67
C GLN A 53 45.28 5.23 -11.93
N ASP A 54 45.70 4.02 -12.27
CA ASP A 54 45.44 2.75 -11.62
C ASP A 54 46.09 2.74 -10.23
N ASP A 55 45.28 2.59 -9.18
CA ASP A 55 45.76 2.11 -7.88
C ASP A 55 44.66 1.25 -7.25
N SER A 56 44.81 -0.05 -7.50
CA SER A 56 43.96 -1.13 -7.03
C SER A 56 44.27 -1.42 -5.56
N ASN A 57 43.35 -1.01 -4.67
CA ASN A 57 43.24 -1.58 -3.33
C ASN A 57 41.91 -2.33 -3.23
N GLU A 58 41.92 -3.58 -3.68
CA GLU A 58 40.88 -4.56 -3.38
C GLU A 58 41.11 -5.11 -1.97
N GLU A 59 40.45 -4.54 -0.97
CA GLU A 59 40.25 -5.21 0.31
C GLU A 59 39.04 -6.15 0.17
N GLU A 60 39.32 -7.42 -0.13
CA GLU A 60 38.34 -8.51 -0.02
C GLU A 60 37.96 -8.74 1.45
N GLU A 61 36.94 -8.04 1.95
CA GLU A 61 36.26 -8.43 3.18
C GLU A 61 35.40 -9.67 2.92
N LYS A 62 35.92 -10.84 3.28
CA LYS A 62 35.12 -12.06 3.48
C LYS A 62 34.24 -11.86 4.72
N GLU A 63 32.98 -11.48 4.53
CA GLU A 63 31.97 -11.58 5.60
C GLU A 63 31.59 -13.06 5.77
N GLU A 64 31.99 -13.64 6.90
CA GLU A 64 31.54 -14.96 7.36
C GLU A 64 30.02 -14.94 7.62
N GLU A 65 29.33 -15.96 7.10
CA GLU A 65 27.91 -16.21 7.38
C GLU A 65 27.77 -16.74 8.81
N GLU A 66 27.50 -15.87 9.78
CA GLU A 66 26.97 -16.30 11.07
C GLU A 66 25.48 -16.63 10.92
N GLU A 67 25.18 -17.93 10.80
CA GLU A 67 23.85 -18.49 11.05
C GLU A 67 23.55 -18.44 12.56
N ASP A 68 22.83 -17.41 13.01
CA ASP A 68 22.28 -17.39 14.37
C ASP A 68 21.07 -18.33 14.46
N ALA A 69 21.33 -19.57 14.83
CA ALA A 69 20.35 -20.52 15.33
C ALA A 69 20.11 -20.32 16.84
N ASP A 70 18.86 -19.93 17.15
CA ASP A 70 18.13 -20.11 18.42
C ASP A 70 18.56 -19.28 19.66
N ASP A 71 17.81 -18.21 19.94
CA ASP A 71 17.47 -17.85 21.32
C ASP A 71 15.99 -17.39 21.40
N LYS A 72 15.10 -18.37 21.34
CA LYS A 72 13.75 -18.24 21.91
C LYS A 72 13.88 -18.29 23.43
N THR A 73 14.11 -17.15 24.09
CA THR A 73 13.50 -16.73 25.38
C THR A 73 14.31 -15.68 26.16
N ALA A 74 14.64 -14.53 25.54
CA ALA A 74 15.04 -13.35 26.33
C ALA A 74 14.66 -12.00 25.68
N SER A 75 13.57 -11.40 26.17
CA SER A 75 13.16 -9.99 26.05
C SER A 75 12.93 -9.38 24.65
N LYS A 76 11.74 -9.62 24.07
CA LYS A 76 11.12 -8.79 23.00
C LYS A 76 10.77 -7.34 23.44
N LYS A 77 11.08 -6.92 24.67
CA LYS A 77 10.75 -5.58 25.19
C LYS A 77 11.76 -4.55 24.68
N GLY A 78 11.49 -3.97 23.51
CA GLY A 78 12.22 -2.80 23.01
C GLY A 78 12.61 -2.85 21.54
N MET A 79 12.33 -3.95 20.83
CA MET A 79 12.60 -4.06 19.41
C MET A 79 11.43 -3.51 18.59
N PRO A 80 11.64 -2.54 17.69
CA PRO A 80 10.61 -2.20 16.72
C PRO A 80 10.34 -3.38 15.78
N SER A 81 9.07 -3.66 15.52
CA SER A 81 8.66 -4.67 14.55
C SER A 81 9.16 -4.32 13.14
N LYS A 82 9.52 -5.34 12.32
CA LYS A 82 9.89 -5.16 10.91
C LYS A 82 8.78 -4.41 10.12
N PHE A 83 7.52 -4.63 10.49
CA PHE A 83 6.36 -4.00 9.89
C PHE A 83 6.28 -2.50 10.19
N LEU A 84 6.62 -2.10 11.42
CA LEU A 84 6.69 -0.69 11.80
C LEU A 84 7.81 0.02 11.04
N LEU A 85 8.98 -0.62 10.95
CA LEU A 85 10.13 -0.09 10.21
C LEU A 85 9.79 0.10 8.73
N TYR A 86 9.13 -0.91 8.12
CA TYR A 86 8.67 -0.85 6.73
C TYR A 86 7.70 0.30 6.48
N GLN A 87 6.66 0.46 7.31
CA GLN A 87 5.69 1.55 7.17
C GLN A 87 6.37 2.93 7.21
N GLN A 88 7.34 3.11 8.09
CA GLN A 88 8.07 4.37 8.23
C GLN A 88 9.00 4.65 7.04
N SER A 89 9.57 3.61 6.42
CA SER A 89 10.59 3.79 5.38
C SER A 89 10.06 3.77 3.95
N VAL A 90 8.97 3.03 3.71
CA VAL A 90 8.48 2.73 2.35
C VAL A 90 7.16 3.42 2.05
N GLN A 91 6.25 3.54 3.02
CA GLN A 91 4.86 3.92 2.74
C GLN A 91 4.58 5.42 2.94
N SER A 92 3.68 5.98 2.14
CA SER A 92 3.22 7.37 2.23
C SER A 92 1.72 7.48 1.96
N PRO A 93 0.87 6.88 2.83
CA PRO A 93 -0.54 6.65 2.51
C PRO A 93 -1.33 7.94 2.22
N LYS A 94 -0.99 9.08 2.84
CA LYS A 94 -1.64 10.37 2.56
C LYS A 94 -1.41 10.84 1.12
N GLY A 95 -0.17 10.71 0.63
CA GLY A 95 0.18 11.06 -0.75
C GLY A 95 -0.51 10.11 -1.73
N ASP A 96 -0.45 8.82 -1.46
CA ASP A 96 -1.07 7.78 -2.28
C ASP A 96 -2.60 7.98 -2.39
N ILE A 97 -3.29 8.22 -1.27
CA ILE A 97 -4.72 8.51 -1.24
C ILE A 97 -5.05 9.76 -2.05
N SER A 98 -4.25 10.82 -1.94
CA SER A 98 -4.44 12.05 -2.72
C SER A 98 -4.37 11.77 -4.23
N TYR A 99 -3.37 11.01 -4.68
CA TYR A 99 -3.27 10.60 -6.09
C TYR A 99 -4.43 9.72 -6.53
N LEU A 100 -4.80 8.73 -5.73
CA LEU A 100 -5.94 7.85 -6.01
C LEU A 100 -7.25 8.63 -6.17
N GLN A 101 -7.52 9.60 -5.27
CA GLN A 101 -8.69 10.47 -5.37
C GLN A 101 -8.63 11.36 -6.61
N LYS A 102 -7.47 11.96 -6.90
CA LYS A 102 -7.25 12.79 -8.10
C LYS A 102 -7.53 12.01 -9.38
N PHE A 103 -6.96 10.81 -9.52
CA PHE A 103 -7.18 9.97 -10.70
C PHE A 103 -8.63 9.50 -10.80
N PHE A 104 -9.26 9.15 -9.69
CA PHE A 104 -10.66 8.76 -9.69
C PHE A 104 -11.55 9.90 -10.19
N LEU A 105 -11.35 11.12 -9.68
CA LEU A 105 -12.11 12.29 -10.10
C LEU A 105 -11.82 12.68 -11.56
N LEU A 106 -10.59 12.50 -12.02
CA LEU A 106 -10.19 12.81 -13.39
C LEU A 106 -10.80 11.86 -14.42
N TYR A 107 -10.77 10.55 -14.15
CA TYR A 107 -11.15 9.53 -15.14
C TYR A 107 -12.58 9.00 -14.97
N VAL A 108 -13.14 9.03 -13.76
CA VAL A 108 -14.51 8.59 -13.47
C VAL A 108 -15.41 9.81 -13.24
N GLY A 109 -15.02 10.70 -12.32
CA GLY A 109 -15.78 11.92 -12.00
C GLY A 109 -17.19 11.67 -11.47
N GLY A 110 -17.96 12.75 -11.28
CA GLY A 110 -19.38 12.71 -10.91
C GLY A 110 -19.72 12.21 -9.50
N ARG A 111 -18.76 11.64 -8.77
CA ARG A 111 -18.90 11.19 -7.37
C ARG A 111 -17.53 11.06 -6.70
N LEU A 112 -17.54 10.97 -5.37
CA LEU A 112 -16.35 10.62 -4.59
C LEU A 112 -16.18 9.09 -4.51
N PRO A 113 -14.94 8.58 -4.50
CA PRO A 113 -14.67 7.18 -4.20
C PRO A 113 -14.89 6.90 -2.71
N LEU A 114 -15.56 5.79 -2.40
CA LEU A 114 -15.86 5.34 -1.03
C LEU A 114 -15.28 3.95 -0.74
N HIS A 115 -15.26 3.06 -1.73
CA HIS A 115 -14.89 1.66 -1.53
C HIS A 115 -13.53 1.35 -2.15
N LEU A 116 -12.52 1.15 -1.28
CA LEU A 116 -11.15 0.81 -1.66
C LEU A 116 -10.90 -0.69 -1.53
N GLN A 117 -10.16 -1.27 -2.46
CA GLN A 117 -9.50 -2.56 -2.28
C GLN A 117 -7.99 -2.41 -2.47
N GLU A 118 -7.23 -2.88 -1.49
CA GLU A 118 -5.77 -2.93 -1.49
C GLU A 118 -5.34 -4.38 -1.65
N ASP A 119 -4.87 -4.73 -2.84
CA ASP A 119 -4.29 -6.04 -3.13
C ASP A 119 -2.80 -6.02 -2.74
N PHE A 120 -2.31 -7.11 -2.16
CA PHE A 120 -0.98 -7.19 -1.53
C PHE A 120 -0.81 -6.17 -0.39
N CYS A 121 -1.82 -6.05 0.47
CA CYS A 121 -1.92 -4.94 1.43
C CYS A 121 -0.88 -4.99 2.56
N GLY A 122 -0.30 -6.16 2.85
CA GLY A 122 0.59 -6.41 3.98
C GLY A 122 -0.02 -5.92 5.30
N THR A 123 0.46 -4.78 5.78
CA THR A 123 -0.03 -4.16 7.02
C THR A 123 -1.28 -3.30 6.83
N ALA A 124 -1.82 -3.24 5.61
CA ALA A 124 -3.01 -2.47 5.21
C ALA A 124 -3.01 -1.01 5.69
N LEU A 125 -1.82 -0.38 5.81
CA LEU A 125 -1.71 0.98 6.34
C LEU A 125 -2.51 1.96 5.45
N LEU A 126 -2.40 1.82 4.13
CA LEU A 126 -3.15 2.63 3.17
C LEU A 126 -4.66 2.48 3.39
N SER A 127 -5.15 1.24 3.49
CA SER A 127 -6.56 0.97 3.82
C SER A 127 -6.99 1.60 5.15
N THR A 128 -6.18 1.52 6.21
CA THR A 128 -6.56 2.14 7.49
C THR A 128 -6.56 3.66 7.44
N GLU A 129 -5.62 4.29 6.71
CA GLU A 129 -5.62 5.75 6.51
C GLU A 129 -6.79 6.20 5.64
N TRP A 130 -7.15 5.40 4.63
CA TRP A 130 -8.34 5.64 3.81
C TRP A 130 -9.61 5.76 4.67
N LEU A 131 -9.77 4.86 5.64
CA LEU A 131 -10.92 4.80 6.54
C LEU A 131 -10.99 5.94 7.56
N ARG A 132 -9.85 6.51 7.98
CA ARG A 132 -9.80 7.64 8.94
C ARG A 132 -10.41 8.92 8.37
N ASN A 133 -10.33 9.10 7.06
CA ASN A 133 -10.66 10.37 6.42
C ASN A 133 -12.16 10.57 6.15
N ASP A 134 -12.97 9.52 6.17
CA ASP A 134 -14.43 9.59 5.96
C ASP A 134 -15.11 8.34 6.52
N SER A 135 -16.12 8.51 7.38
CA SER A 135 -16.85 7.41 8.03
C SER A 135 -17.67 6.55 7.07
N ARG A 136 -17.96 7.03 5.86
CA ARG A 136 -18.66 6.28 4.81
C ARG A 136 -17.74 5.34 4.03
N ARG A 137 -16.42 5.51 4.16
CA ARG A 137 -15.45 4.70 3.43
C ARG A 137 -15.37 3.30 3.99
N THR A 138 -15.21 2.34 3.08
CA THR A 138 -14.89 0.95 3.41
C THR A 138 -13.62 0.52 2.69
N ALA A 139 -12.95 -0.48 3.23
CA ALA A 139 -11.73 -1.03 2.67
C ALA A 139 -11.75 -2.56 2.66
N VAL A 140 -11.15 -3.15 1.64
CA VAL A 140 -10.86 -4.58 1.55
C VAL A 140 -9.36 -4.74 1.36
N GLY A 141 -8.71 -5.51 2.22
CA GLY A 141 -7.29 -5.85 2.07
C GLY A 141 -7.13 -7.32 1.75
N VAL A 142 -6.28 -7.67 0.78
CA VAL A 142 -5.94 -9.07 0.47
C VAL A 142 -4.43 -9.24 0.56
N ASP A 143 -3.97 -10.19 1.35
CA ASP A 143 -2.53 -10.53 1.43
C ASP A 143 -2.28 -12.02 1.74
N LEU A 144 -1.08 -12.49 1.39
CA LEU A 144 -0.60 -13.84 1.70
C LEU A 144 0.07 -13.90 3.09
N ASP A 145 0.55 -12.78 3.61
CA ASP A 145 1.26 -12.70 4.88
C ASP A 145 0.28 -12.52 6.04
N LEU A 146 -0.14 -13.64 6.65
CA LEU A 146 -0.99 -13.64 7.84
C LEU A 146 -0.34 -12.91 9.03
N GLU A 147 1.00 -12.92 9.14
CA GLU A 147 1.72 -12.20 10.21
C GLU A 147 1.48 -10.69 10.06
N ALA A 148 1.58 -10.16 8.84
CA ALA A 148 1.35 -8.75 8.54
C ALA A 148 -0.11 -8.34 8.78
N LEU A 149 -1.07 -9.20 8.39
CA LEU A 149 -2.50 -8.97 8.60
C LEU A 149 -2.86 -8.94 10.09
N ASN A 150 -2.36 -9.88 10.88
CA ASN A 150 -2.57 -9.87 12.33
C ASN A 150 -1.91 -8.66 13.00
N TRP A 151 -0.69 -8.31 12.56
CA TRP A 151 -0.02 -7.10 13.04
C TRP A 151 -0.85 -5.84 12.73
N CYS A 152 -1.47 -5.76 11.56
CA CYS A 152 -2.38 -4.67 11.18
C CYS A 152 -3.57 -4.55 12.14
N ILE A 153 -4.20 -5.67 12.49
CA ILE A 153 -5.34 -5.71 13.41
C ILE A 153 -4.97 -5.09 14.76
N GLU A 154 -3.81 -5.47 15.30
CA GLU A 154 -3.34 -4.99 16.60
C GLU A 154 -2.89 -3.51 16.56
N ASN A 155 -2.27 -3.08 15.46
CA ASN A 155 -1.49 -1.83 15.45
C ASN A 155 -2.09 -0.71 14.59
N ASN A 156 -2.85 -1.03 13.55
CA ASN A 156 -3.36 -0.05 12.57
C ASN A 156 -4.87 0.16 12.71
N ILE A 157 -5.67 -0.91 12.82
CA ILE A 157 -7.14 -0.81 12.90
C ILE A 157 -7.57 -0.11 14.20
N ASN A 158 -6.93 -0.45 15.32
CA ASN A 158 -7.18 0.19 16.63
C ASN A 158 -7.05 1.72 16.62
N LYS A 159 -6.33 2.28 15.65
CA LYS A 159 -6.12 3.72 15.49
C LYS A 159 -7.13 4.39 14.55
N VAL A 160 -8.04 3.65 13.92
CA VAL A 160 -9.06 4.21 13.00
C VAL A 160 -10.25 4.76 13.77
N GLY A 161 -10.67 4.09 14.84
CA GLY A 161 -11.85 4.40 15.64
C GLY A 161 -12.64 3.15 15.99
N ALA A 162 -13.67 3.29 16.83
CA ALA A 162 -14.48 2.16 17.31
C ALA A 162 -15.20 1.39 16.19
N ASP A 163 -15.47 2.05 15.06
CA ASP A 163 -16.15 1.46 13.90
C ASP A 163 -15.19 0.84 12.87
N GLY A 164 -13.87 0.97 13.05
CA GLY A 164 -12.87 0.55 12.06
C GLY A 164 -13.01 -0.92 11.65
N TYR A 165 -13.25 -1.79 12.62
CA TYR A 165 -13.48 -3.24 12.42
C TYR A 165 -14.70 -3.56 11.55
N SER A 166 -15.72 -2.70 11.55
CA SER A 166 -16.93 -2.91 10.75
C SER A 166 -16.78 -2.44 9.29
N ARG A 167 -15.79 -1.59 9.01
CA ARG A 167 -15.57 -0.96 7.70
C ARG A 167 -14.40 -1.53 6.92
N ILE A 168 -13.61 -2.42 7.53
CA ILE A 168 -12.50 -3.12 6.88
C ILE A 168 -12.74 -4.63 6.86
N SER A 169 -12.42 -5.27 5.73
CA SER A 169 -12.35 -6.73 5.64
C SER A 169 -10.98 -7.13 5.14
N LEU A 170 -10.23 -7.84 5.97
CA LEU A 170 -8.90 -8.37 5.63
C LEU A 170 -9.02 -9.85 5.28
N PHE A 171 -8.49 -10.22 4.13
CA PHE A 171 -8.50 -11.59 3.61
C PHE A 171 -7.08 -12.13 3.52
N HIS A 172 -6.83 -13.22 4.22
CA HIS A 172 -5.64 -14.03 4.04
C HIS A 172 -5.85 -14.96 2.84
N GLY A 173 -5.14 -14.68 1.74
CA GLY A 173 -5.26 -15.48 0.53
C GLY A 173 -4.46 -14.96 -0.66
N ASN A 174 -4.41 -15.78 -1.70
CA ASN A 174 -3.75 -15.44 -2.95
C ASN A 174 -4.68 -14.59 -3.81
N VAL A 175 -4.23 -13.44 -4.29
CA VAL A 175 -4.99 -12.56 -5.21
C VAL A 175 -5.38 -13.24 -6.53
N LEU A 176 -4.70 -14.33 -6.92
CA LEU A 176 -5.05 -15.16 -8.08
C LEU A 176 -6.24 -16.10 -7.80
N GLN A 177 -6.57 -16.33 -6.53
CA GLN A 177 -7.62 -17.22 -6.06
C GLN A 177 -8.51 -16.53 -5.01
N PRO A 178 -9.18 -15.41 -5.37
CA PRO A 178 -9.91 -14.59 -4.40
C PRO A 178 -11.03 -15.35 -3.68
N LEU A 179 -11.66 -16.34 -4.35
CA LEU A 179 -12.71 -17.18 -3.75
C LEU A 179 -12.19 -18.15 -2.68
N ALA A 180 -10.88 -18.43 -2.66
CA ALA A 180 -10.24 -19.27 -1.65
C ALA A 180 -9.70 -18.45 -0.47
N ALA A 181 -9.72 -17.12 -0.57
CA ALA A 181 -9.21 -16.25 0.48
C ALA A 181 -10.11 -16.31 1.72
N LYS A 182 -9.48 -16.37 2.90
CA LYS A 182 -10.18 -16.51 4.18
C LYS A 182 -10.21 -15.16 4.88
N LEU A 183 -11.39 -14.77 5.35
CA LEU A 183 -11.52 -13.59 6.21
C LEU A 183 -10.68 -13.81 7.48
N VAL A 184 -9.85 -12.84 7.84
CA VAL A 184 -9.10 -12.88 9.09
C VAL A 184 -10.05 -12.51 10.22
N ASN A 185 -10.26 -13.45 11.15
CA ASN A 185 -11.15 -13.24 12.29
C ASN A 185 -10.54 -12.25 13.27
N PHE A 186 -11.38 -11.36 13.78
CA PHE A 186 -11.02 -10.47 14.89
C PHE A 186 -11.28 -11.22 16.19
N GLU A 187 -10.25 -11.49 17.00
CA GLU A 187 -10.42 -12.11 18.33
C GLU A 187 -11.38 -11.31 19.24
N SER A 188 -11.60 -10.01 18.95
CA SER A 188 -12.55 -9.15 19.65
C SER A 188 -14.02 -9.58 19.51
N GLN A 189 -14.39 -10.34 18.47
CA GLN A 189 -15.77 -10.79 18.27
C GLN A 189 -16.16 -11.95 19.21
N GLU A 190 -15.21 -12.82 19.57
CA GLU A 190 -15.47 -13.91 20.51
C GLU A 190 -15.80 -13.39 21.91
N ILE A 191 -15.22 -12.24 22.30
CA ILE A 191 -15.50 -11.60 23.59
C ILE A 191 -16.92 -11.00 23.61
N ILE A 192 -17.40 -10.42 22.51
CA ILE A 192 -18.76 -9.85 22.44
C ILE A 192 -19.81 -10.97 22.40
N ASP A 193 -19.56 -12.05 21.65
CA ASP A 193 -20.48 -13.19 21.57
C ASP A 193 -20.54 -13.99 22.89
N SER A 194 -19.43 -14.04 23.64
CA SER A 194 -19.38 -14.69 24.96
C SER A 194 -20.00 -13.83 26.09
N ILE A 195 -20.02 -12.51 25.96
CA ILE A 195 -20.73 -11.61 26.89
C ILE A 195 -22.24 -11.64 26.64
N GLY A 196 -22.68 -11.75 25.38
CA GLY A 196 -24.11 -11.82 25.02
C GLY A 196 -24.84 -13.09 25.48
N SER A 197 -24.13 -14.14 25.91
CA SER A 197 -24.70 -15.41 26.35
C SER A 197 -24.82 -15.57 27.88
N LYS A 198 -24.64 -14.50 28.65
CA LYS A 198 -24.56 -14.59 30.13
C LYS A 198 -25.58 -13.78 30.93
N ASP A 199 -26.67 -13.33 30.31
CA ASP A 199 -27.80 -12.74 31.03
C ASP A 199 -29.11 -13.49 30.74
N CYS A 200 -29.54 -14.25 31.76
CA CYS A 200 -30.91 -14.67 32.14
C CYS A 200 -30.88 -16.07 32.77
N LYS A 201 -30.44 -16.16 34.03
CA LYS A 201 -30.95 -17.18 34.96
C LYS A 201 -31.81 -16.45 35.96
N ASP A 202 -33.11 -16.46 35.69
CA ASP A 202 -34.13 -16.11 36.68
C ASP A 202 -34.70 -17.42 37.21
N ASP A 203 -34.66 -17.58 38.53
CA ASP A 203 -35.13 -18.75 39.25
C ASP A 203 -36.66 -18.76 39.26
N SER A 204 -37.27 -19.85 38.78
CA SER A 204 -38.64 -20.22 39.16
C SER A 204 -38.91 -21.70 38.88
N GLU A 205 -39.12 -22.46 39.95
CA GLU A 205 -39.65 -23.82 39.94
C GLU A 205 -41.09 -23.86 39.40
N SER A 206 -41.43 -24.85 38.58
CA SER A 206 -42.44 -25.88 38.93
C SER A 206 -42.88 -26.75 37.74
N ASN A 207 -42.99 -28.04 38.07
CA ASN A 207 -43.90 -29.08 37.57
C ASN A 207 -43.64 -29.84 36.25
N GLU A 208 -43.57 -31.16 36.47
CA GLU A 208 -43.46 -32.30 35.58
C GLU A 208 -44.68 -32.49 34.63
N VAL A 209 -44.45 -33.11 33.46
CA VAL A 209 -44.94 -34.46 33.07
C VAL A 209 -45.07 -34.63 31.53
N LYS A 210 -44.29 -35.61 31.00
CA LYS A 210 -44.45 -36.54 29.83
C LYS A 210 -44.66 -35.95 28.42
N SER A 211 -43.79 -36.21 27.43
CA SER A 211 -43.34 -37.47 26.78
C SER A 211 -43.95 -37.57 25.37
N ALA A 212 -43.11 -37.48 24.35
CA ALA A 212 -43.24 -38.27 23.13
C ALA A 212 -41.91 -38.24 22.36
N VAL A 213 -41.38 -39.43 22.15
CA VAL A 213 -40.14 -39.76 21.45
C VAL A 213 -40.33 -39.59 19.95
N GLN A 214 -39.38 -38.95 19.26
CA GLN A 214 -39.10 -39.29 17.88
C GLN A 214 -37.59 -39.26 17.62
N VAL A 215 -37.06 -40.46 17.43
CA VAL A 215 -35.69 -40.77 17.05
C VAL A 215 -35.59 -40.64 15.53
N GLY A 216 -34.56 -39.94 15.05
CA GLY A 216 -34.17 -40.03 13.64
C GLY A 216 -33.34 -38.85 13.16
N SER A 217 -32.02 -38.97 13.31
CA SER A 217 -31.00 -38.68 12.28
C SER A 217 -29.78 -38.01 12.90
N SER A 218 -28.76 -38.82 13.13
CA SER A 218 -27.39 -38.41 13.34
C SER A 218 -26.84 -37.78 12.06
N THR A 219 -26.98 -36.46 11.93
CA THR A 219 -26.19 -35.67 10.99
C THR A 219 -25.19 -34.87 11.81
N SER A 220 -23.93 -35.29 11.65
CA SER A 220 -22.69 -34.60 11.98
C SER A 220 -22.82 -33.11 12.29
N THR A 221 -22.46 -32.76 13.52
CA THR A 221 -22.26 -31.40 14.06
C THR A 221 -21.09 -30.63 13.42
N ASP A 222 -20.71 -30.93 12.17
CA ASP A 222 -19.57 -30.33 11.47
C ASP A 222 -19.96 -29.33 10.35
N ASP A 223 -21.25 -29.15 10.06
CA ASP A 223 -21.70 -28.33 8.92
C ASP A 223 -22.10 -26.88 9.27
N MET A 224 -21.99 -26.44 10.53
CA MET A 224 -22.33 -25.04 10.90
C MET A 224 -21.20 -24.01 10.68
N TYR A 225 -20.02 -24.43 10.20
CA TYR A 225 -18.91 -23.52 9.88
C TYR A 225 -18.84 -23.10 8.40
N MET A 226 -19.90 -23.33 7.62
CA MET A 226 -19.90 -23.06 6.19
C MET A 226 -20.53 -21.71 5.81
N LYS A 227 -19.67 -20.84 5.27
CA LYS A 227 -19.98 -19.66 4.43
C LYS A 227 -20.73 -18.49 5.09
N ARG A 228 -20.01 -17.68 5.87
CA ARG A 228 -20.23 -16.22 5.77
C ARG A 228 -19.68 -15.76 4.42
N ASN A 229 -20.49 -15.88 3.36
CA ASN A 229 -20.25 -15.14 2.12
C ASN A 229 -20.44 -13.66 2.47
N VAL A 230 -19.38 -12.98 2.92
CA VAL A 230 -19.42 -11.53 3.12
C VAL A 230 -19.71 -10.93 1.75
N GLN A 231 -20.91 -10.37 1.57
CA GLN A 231 -21.27 -9.70 0.34
C GLN A 231 -20.56 -8.35 0.30
N LEU A 232 -19.42 -8.32 -0.39
CA LEU A 232 -18.60 -7.12 -0.50
C LEU A 232 -19.22 -6.16 -1.53
N VAL A 233 -19.20 -4.87 -1.20
CA VAL A 233 -19.64 -3.80 -2.10
C VAL A 233 -18.68 -3.74 -3.31
N PRO A 234 -19.15 -3.43 -4.53
CA PRO A 234 -18.27 -3.18 -5.67
C PRO A 234 -17.27 -2.05 -5.40
N ARG A 235 -16.08 -2.15 -6.00
CA ARG A 235 -14.93 -1.31 -5.65
C ARG A 235 -14.86 -0.09 -6.53
N ASP A 236 -14.67 1.07 -5.93
CA ASP A 236 -14.42 2.31 -6.66
C ASP A 236 -12.97 2.39 -7.10
N ILE A 237 -12.07 1.94 -6.23
CA ILE A 237 -10.64 1.91 -6.44
C ILE A 237 -10.14 0.53 -6.05
N VAL A 238 -9.37 -0.10 -6.94
CA VAL A 238 -8.49 -1.22 -6.59
C VAL A 238 -7.06 -0.73 -6.78
N CYS A 239 -6.17 -1.02 -5.82
CA CYS A 239 -4.76 -0.66 -5.94
C CYS A 239 -3.83 -1.81 -5.56
N ALA A 240 -2.68 -1.86 -6.22
CA ALA A 240 -1.55 -2.72 -5.90
C ALA A 240 -0.27 -1.90 -6.00
N PHE A 241 0.25 -1.48 -4.84
CA PHE A 241 1.41 -0.59 -4.74
C PHE A 241 2.66 -1.30 -4.24
N ASN A 242 3.78 -0.57 -4.26
CA ASN A 242 5.11 -1.02 -3.91
C ASN A 242 5.58 -2.17 -4.80
N TYR A 243 5.24 -2.08 -6.09
CA TYR A 243 5.63 -3.00 -7.15
C TYR A 243 5.19 -4.46 -6.90
N SER A 244 4.15 -4.65 -6.10
CA SER A 244 3.68 -5.97 -5.66
C SER A 244 3.25 -6.87 -6.82
N CYS A 245 2.70 -6.29 -7.90
CA CYS A 245 2.41 -7.01 -9.14
C CYS A 245 3.65 -7.70 -9.75
N CYS A 246 4.85 -7.22 -9.45
CA CYS A 246 6.08 -7.85 -9.95
C CYS A 246 6.34 -9.23 -9.32
N CYS A 247 5.66 -9.58 -8.23
CA CYS A 247 5.67 -10.93 -7.67
C CYS A 247 4.92 -11.95 -8.54
N LEU A 248 4.10 -11.51 -9.50
CA LEU A 248 3.36 -12.37 -10.43
C LEU A 248 4.20 -12.65 -11.69
N HIS A 249 5.04 -13.68 -11.64
CA HIS A 249 6.06 -13.93 -12.66
C HIS A 249 5.51 -14.36 -14.02
N LYS A 250 4.42 -15.14 -14.07
CA LYS A 250 3.89 -15.62 -15.34
C LYS A 250 2.92 -14.60 -15.93
N ARG A 251 2.96 -14.43 -17.25
CA ARG A 251 2.00 -13.58 -17.98
C ARG A 251 0.55 -14.04 -17.75
N VAL A 252 0.33 -15.36 -17.67
CA VAL A 252 -1.01 -15.93 -17.46
C VAL A 252 -1.59 -15.49 -16.11
N ASP A 253 -0.74 -15.40 -15.09
CA ASP A 253 -1.12 -15.01 -13.74
C ASP A 253 -1.48 -13.52 -13.69
N LEU A 254 -0.71 -12.65 -14.35
CA LEU A 254 -1.07 -11.23 -14.49
C LEU A 254 -2.41 -11.03 -15.21
N VAL A 255 -2.64 -11.74 -16.32
CA VAL A 255 -3.91 -11.64 -17.05
C VAL A 255 -5.07 -12.11 -16.17
N LEU A 256 -4.88 -13.20 -15.43
CA LEU A 256 -5.89 -13.69 -14.48
C LEU A 256 -6.16 -12.67 -13.38
N TYR A 257 -5.12 -12.10 -12.79
CA TYR A 257 -5.23 -11.05 -11.79
C TYR A 257 -6.00 -9.83 -12.30
N PHE A 258 -5.69 -9.32 -13.49
CA PHE A 258 -6.42 -8.19 -14.07
C PHE A 258 -7.89 -8.50 -14.37
N LYS A 259 -8.22 -9.74 -14.72
CA LYS A 259 -9.63 -10.17 -14.84
C LYS A 259 -10.35 -10.08 -13.49
N HIS A 260 -9.74 -10.60 -12.42
CA HIS A 260 -10.32 -10.51 -11.07
C HIS A 260 -10.52 -9.07 -10.62
N VAL A 261 -9.54 -8.20 -10.87
CA VAL A 261 -9.64 -6.77 -10.59
C VAL A 261 -10.81 -6.14 -11.36
N LEU A 262 -10.91 -6.42 -12.66
CA LEU A 262 -11.99 -5.89 -13.50
C LEU A 262 -13.38 -6.36 -13.04
N ASP A 263 -13.47 -7.59 -12.54
CA ASP A 263 -14.73 -8.19 -12.07
C ASP A 263 -15.24 -7.53 -10.79
N VAL A 264 -14.35 -7.11 -9.88
CA VAL A 264 -14.75 -6.46 -8.61
C VAL A 264 -14.99 -4.96 -8.72
N LEU A 265 -14.52 -4.32 -9.78
CA LEU A 265 -14.71 -2.89 -10.01
C LEU A 265 -16.19 -2.53 -10.22
N SER A 266 -16.56 -1.37 -9.69
CA SER A 266 -17.91 -0.81 -9.76
C SER A 266 -18.34 -0.59 -11.20
N LYS A 267 -19.51 -1.09 -11.56
CA LYS A 267 -20.15 -0.84 -12.87
C LYS A 267 -20.59 0.62 -13.03
N LYS A 268 -20.60 1.41 -11.95
CA LYS A 268 -20.80 2.87 -11.97
C LYS A 268 -19.50 3.64 -12.30
N GLY A 269 -18.47 2.94 -12.78
CA GLY A 269 -17.12 3.46 -13.01
C GLY A 269 -16.22 3.25 -11.80
N GLY A 270 -14.98 2.84 -12.06
CA GLY A 270 -13.94 2.62 -11.05
C GLY A 270 -12.56 2.60 -11.71
N ILE A 271 -11.52 2.71 -10.90
CA ILE A 271 -10.13 2.69 -11.37
C ILE A 271 -9.34 1.56 -10.74
N PHE A 272 -8.41 1.00 -11.52
CA PHE A 272 -7.33 0.18 -11.01
C PHE A 272 -6.02 0.95 -11.14
N VAL A 273 -5.23 1.01 -10.06
CA VAL A 273 -3.95 1.71 -10.03
C VAL A 273 -2.86 0.77 -9.54
N MET A 274 -1.78 0.68 -10.30
CA MET A 274 -0.59 -0.06 -9.90
C MET A 274 0.67 0.72 -10.30
N ASP A 275 1.73 0.57 -9.52
CA ASP A 275 3.07 0.99 -9.87
C ASP A 275 3.84 -0.15 -10.55
N LEU A 276 4.76 0.21 -11.45
CA LEU A 276 5.57 -0.75 -12.18
C LEU A 276 7.04 -0.44 -11.97
N TYR A 277 7.79 -1.48 -11.64
CA TYR A 277 9.23 -1.44 -11.52
C TYR A 277 9.87 -1.87 -12.84
N GLY A 278 10.89 -1.13 -13.31
CA GLY A 278 11.56 -1.41 -14.58
C GLY A 278 12.54 -0.33 -15.02
N GLY A 279 12.96 -0.38 -16.28
CA GLY A 279 14.01 0.47 -16.84
C GLY A 279 15.41 -0.15 -16.71
N THR A 280 16.38 0.39 -17.44
CA THR A 280 17.73 -0.19 -17.58
C THR A 280 18.48 -0.29 -16.25
N SER A 281 18.31 0.67 -15.34
CA SER A 281 18.91 0.63 -14.00
C SER A 281 18.41 -0.55 -13.14
N SER A 282 17.25 -1.12 -13.48
CA SER A 282 16.70 -2.28 -12.79
C SER A 282 17.41 -3.61 -13.16
N GLU A 283 18.31 -3.59 -14.15
CA GLU A 283 19.08 -4.76 -14.56
C GLU A 283 20.48 -4.82 -13.90
N SER A 284 20.90 -3.76 -13.18
CA SER A 284 22.21 -3.68 -12.51
C SER A 284 22.13 -4.00 -11.02
N LYS A 285 23.26 -4.24 -10.34
CA LYS A 285 23.26 -4.25 -8.87
C LYS A 285 23.06 -2.82 -8.35
N LEU A 286 22.20 -2.64 -7.36
CA LEU A 286 21.95 -1.32 -6.78
C LEU A 286 21.70 -1.44 -5.28
N ARG A 287 22.32 -0.55 -4.49
CA ARG A 287 22.10 -0.45 -3.06
C ARG A 287 21.83 0.99 -2.67
N LEU A 288 20.65 1.24 -2.12
CA LEU A 288 20.20 2.57 -1.68
C LEU A 288 20.04 2.58 -0.17
N GLN A 289 20.40 3.68 0.47
CA GLN A 289 20.28 3.84 1.92
C GLN A 289 19.52 5.12 2.27
N ARG A 290 18.67 5.06 3.29
CA ARG A 290 17.98 6.23 3.86
C ARG A 290 18.09 6.19 5.39
N ARG A 291 18.50 7.30 5.99
CA ARG A 291 18.65 7.43 7.45
C ARG A 291 17.39 8.00 8.07
N PHE A 292 16.92 7.35 9.12
CA PHE A 292 15.83 7.80 10.00
C PHE A 292 16.38 8.07 11.40
N PRO A 293 15.64 8.78 12.28
CA PRO A 293 16.13 9.14 13.60
C PRO A 293 16.56 7.96 14.50
N ASN A 294 16.00 6.76 14.29
CA ASN A 294 16.28 5.59 15.13
C ASN A 294 16.86 4.39 14.35
N PHE A 295 16.91 4.45 13.02
CA PHE A 295 17.37 3.34 12.19
C PHE A 295 17.81 3.80 10.80
N THR A 296 18.59 2.96 10.11
CA THR A 296 18.90 3.13 8.70
C THR A 296 18.18 2.07 7.89
N TYR A 297 17.43 2.50 6.89
CA TYR A 297 16.79 1.64 5.89
C TYR A 297 17.75 1.43 4.72
N ILE A 298 17.87 0.19 4.27
CA ILE A 298 18.69 -0.19 3.12
C ILE A 298 17.80 -0.99 2.16
N TRP A 299 17.73 -0.52 0.93
CA TRP A 299 17.11 -1.21 -0.19
C TRP A 299 18.22 -1.79 -1.07
N GLU A 300 18.17 -3.08 -1.33
CA GLU A 300 19.20 -3.79 -2.09
C GLU A 300 18.56 -4.55 -3.26
N GLN A 301 19.10 -4.32 -4.46
CA GLN A 301 18.78 -5.00 -5.69
C GLN A 301 19.97 -5.87 -6.08
N ALA A 302 19.72 -7.16 -6.11
CA ALA A 302 20.69 -8.15 -6.55
C ALA A 302 20.87 -8.12 -8.08
N GLU A 303 21.77 -8.97 -8.56
CA GLU A 303 21.99 -9.17 -9.98
C GLU A 303 20.72 -9.65 -10.70
N PHE A 304 20.58 -9.22 -11.95
CA PHE A 304 19.46 -9.55 -12.78
C PHE A 304 19.66 -10.89 -13.50
N ASP A 305 18.74 -11.83 -13.28
CA ASP A 305 18.68 -13.08 -14.04
C ASP A 305 18.04 -12.82 -15.41
N ILE A 306 18.90 -12.77 -16.43
CA ILE A 306 18.51 -12.53 -17.83
C ILE A 306 17.63 -13.66 -18.38
N ILE A 307 17.85 -14.91 -17.95
CA ILE A 307 17.11 -16.08 -18.44
C ILE A 307 15.72 -16.10 -17.82
N GLY A 308 15.65 -15.99 -16.49
CA GLY A 308 14.40 -15.98 -15.74
C GLY A 308 13.63 -14.66 -15.83
N ARG A 309 14.27 -13.59 -16.30
CA ARG A 309 13.79 -12.21 -16.29
C ARG A 309 13.35 -11.77 -14.89
N LYS A 310 14.20 -12.03 -13.89
CA LYS A 310 13.91 -11.77 -12.47
C LYS A 310 15.06 -11.05 -11.77
N THR A 311 14.73 -10.25 -10.77
CA THR A 311 15.68 -9.70 -9.81
C THR A 311 15.23 -9.99 -8.39
N ARG A 312 16.18 -10.09 -7.46
CA ARG A 312 15.90 -10.21 -6.04
C ARG A 312 16.06 -8.85 -5.38
N ILE A 313 15.02 -8.42 -4.68
CA ILE A 313 15.01 -7.20 -3.88
C ILE A 313 14.99 -7.57 -2.41
N SER A 314 15.87 -6.97 -1.62
CA SER A 314 15.96 -7.19 -0.19
C SER A 314 15.92 -5.86 0.57
N LEU A 315 15.18 -5.86 1.69
CA LEU A 315 15.08 -4.74 2.61
C LEU A 315 15.80 -5.08 3.90
N HIS A 316 16.67 -4.19 4.35
CA HIS A 316 17.45 -4.35 5.57
C HIS A 316 17.26 -3.13 6.46
N PHE A 317 17.33 -3.35 7.77
CA PHE A 317 17.23 -2.29 8.76
C PHE A 317 18.39 -2.36 9.74
N HIS A 318 19.13 -1.27 9.89
CA HIS A 318 20.15 -1.14 10.92
C HIS A 318 19.61 -0.27 12.07
N LEU A 319 19.41 -0.89 13.22
CA LEU A 319 18.90 -0.25 14.43
C LEU A 319 20.06 0.39 15.21
N GLN A 320 20.07 1.71 15.28
CA GLN A 320 21.20 2.47 15.83
C GLN A 320 21.33 2.31 17.36
N LYS A 321 20.19 2.32 18.08
CA LYS A 321 20.20 2.22 19.55
C LYS A 321 20.62 0.84 20.04
N GLN A 322 20.24 -0.21 19.31
CA GLN A 322 20.53 -1.59 19.65
C GLN A 322 21.80 -2.12 18.95
N GLN A 323 22.45 -1.30 18.12
CA GLN A 323 23.61 -1.69 17.29
C GLN A 323 23.40 -3.01 16.53
N ARG A 324 22.18 -3.21 16.02
CA ARG A 324 21.77 -4.49 15.41
C ARG A 324 21.34 -4.32 13.97
N LYS A 325 21.62 -5.29 13.11
CA LYS A 325 21.17 -5.32 11.71
C LYS A 325 20.10 -6.40 11.54
N LEU A 326 18.89 -6.01 11.11
CA LEU A 326 17.92 -6.94 10.53
C LEU A 326 18.22 -7.06 9.04
N ARG A 327 19.00 -8.08 8.67
CA ARG A 327 19.26 -8.41 7.26
C ARG A 327 18.06 -9.17 6.68
N HIS A 328 17.76 -8.96 5.39
CA HIS A 328 16.68 -9.68 4.69
C HIS A 328 15.33 -9.64 5.44
N ALA A 329 15.02 -8.50 6.06
CA ALA A 329 13.78 -8.34 6.82
C ALA A 329 12.55 -8.54 5.92
N PHE A 330 12.70 -8.16 4.65
CA PHE A 330 11.81 -8.55 3.56
C PHE A 330 12.65 -8.90 2.34
N SER A 331 12.26 -9.95 1.63
CA SER A 331 12.90 -10.34 0.37
C SER A 331 11.84 -10.72 -0.65
N TYR A 332 12.00 -10.18 -1.85
CA TYR A 332 11.08 -10.37 -2.96
C TYR A 332 11.84 -10.85 -4.18
N THR A 333 11.20 -11.68 -4.99
CA THR A 333 11.65 -11.95 -6.35
C THR A 333 10.69 -11.25 -7.29
N TRP A 334 11.17 -10.24 -8.00
CA TRP A 334 10.39 -9.45 -8.93
C TRP A 334 10.69 -9.85 -10.37
N ARG A 335 9.66 -9.89 -11.19
CA ARG A 335 9.80 -9.92 -12.65
C ARG A 335 10.29 -8.56 -13.16
N LEU A 336 10.98 -8.59 -14.30
CA LEU A 336 11.44 -7.41 -15.04
C LEU A 336 11.13 -7.51 -16.53
#